data_AF-A0A3C2AGU9-F1
#
_entry.id   AF-A0A3C2AGU9-F1
#
_cell.length_a   1.000
_cell.length_b   1.000
_cell.length_c   1.000
_cell.angle_alpha   90.00
_cell.angle_beta   90.00
_cell.angle_gamma   90.00
#
_symmetry.space_group_name_H-M   'P 1'
#
loop_
_entity.id
_entity.type
_entity.pdbx_description
1 polymer ?
#
loop_
_entity_poly.entity_id
_entity_poly.type
_entity_poly.pdbx_seq_one_letter_code
_entity_poly.pdbx_strand_id
1 'polypeptide(L)' 'MALQCGIVGLPNVGKSTLFNCLSNAKAQAANFPFCTIEPNVGVITVPDERLEKLEGLVNPE' A
#
# COMPACT_ATOMS: atom_id res chain seq x y z
N MET A 1 -12.87 -9.57 8.58
CA MET A 1 -11.57 -8.91 8.74
C MET A 1 -10.75 -9.20 7.49
N ALA A 2 -10.41 -8.18 6.70
CA ALA A 2 -9.49 -8.36 5.58
C ALA A 2 -8.06 -8.56 6.12
N LEU A 3 -7.26 -9.40 5.46
CA LEU A 3 -5.86 -9.62 5.84
C LEU A 3 -5.06 -8.32 5.67
N GLN A 4 -4.25 -7.98 6.67
CA GLN A 4 -3.34 -6.81 6.64
C GLN A 4 -1.89 -7.30 6.76
N CYS A 5 -0.98 -6.63 6.05
CA CYS A 5 0.46 -6.89 6.06
C CYS A 5 1.22 -5.63 6.48
N GLY A 6 2.27 -5.78 7.29
CA GLY A 6 3.12 -4.68 7.76
C GLY A 6 4.51 -4.70 7.13
N ILE A 7 5.01 -3.54 6.73
CA ILE A 7 6.40 -3.36 6.26
C ILE A 7 7.31 -3.13 7.48
N VAL A 8 8.21 -4.07 7.77
CA VAL A 8 9.13 -4.01 8.93
C VAL A 8 10.59 -3.96 8.49
N GLY A 9 11.46 -3.34 9.30
CA GLY A 9 12.89 -3.26 9.03
C GLY A 9 13.61 -2.15 9.79
N LEU A 10 14.94 -2.18 9.77
CA LEU A 10 15.82 -1.25 10.48
C LEU A 10 15.58 0.22 10.10
N PRO A 11 15.98 1.20 10.94
CA PRO A 11 15.91 2.62 10.58
C PRO A 11 16.61 2.90 9.24
N ASN A 12 16.08 3.85 8.46
CA ASN A 12 16.66 4.36 7.20
C ASN A 12 16.85 3.36 6.04
N VAL A 13 16.28 2.15 6.08
CA VAL A 13 16.34 1.17 4.98
C VAL A 13 15.36 1.46 3.81
N GLY A 14 14.77 2.65 3.75
CA GLY A 14 13.85 3.02 2.66
C GLY A 14 12.39 2.55 2.81
N LYS A 15 11.96 2.13 4.00
CA LYS A 15 10.57 1.65 4.25
C LYS A 15 9.50 2.66 3.81
N SER A 16 9.66 3.93 4.19
CA SER A 16 8.71 4.99 3.81
C SER A 16 8.74 5.29 2.31
N THR A 17 9.90 5.15 1.67
CA THR A 17 10.04 5.29 0.22
C THR A 17 9.27 4.19 -0.49
N LEU A 18 9.46 2.92 -0.09
CA LEU A 18 8.72 1.78 -0.64
C LEU A 18 7.21 1.95 -0.44
N PHE A 19 6.78 2.35 0.76
CA PHE A 19 5.36 2.61 1.05
C PHE A 19 4.79 3.70 0.14
N ASN A 20 5.50 4.81 -0.06
CA ASN A 20 5.05 5.90 -0.93
C ASN A 20 5.05 5.55 -2.43
N CYS A 21 5.90 4.60 -2.86
CA CYS A 21 5.88 4.10 -4.23
C CYS A 21 4.71 3.13 -4.47
N LEU A 22 4.42 2.27 -3.49
CA LEU A 22 3.36 1.27 -3.59
C LEU A 22 1.97 1.85 -3.30
N SER A 23 1.91 2.87 -2.45
CA SER A 23 0.67 3.53 -2.03
C SER A 23 0.60 4.92 -2.64
N ASN A 24 -0.50 5.24 -3.32
CA ASN A 24 -0.82 6.62 -3.69
C ASN A 24 -1.08 7.52 -2.46
N ALA A 25 -1.10 6.94 -1.25
CA ALA A 25 -1.17 7.69 -0.01
C ALA A 25 0.21 8.29 0.33
N LYS A 26 0.31 9.62 0.33
CA LYS A 26 1.50 10.33 0.79
C LYS A 26 1.68 10.06 2.29
N ALA A 27 2.60 9.17 2.66
CA ALA A 27 2.98 9.02 4.07
C ALA A 27 3.57 10.36 4.55
N GLN A 28 2.90 11.00 5.49
CA GLN A 28 3.41 12.21 6.11
C GLN A 28 4.54 11.83 7.08
N ALA A 29 5.78 12.21 6.74
CA ALA A 29 6.92 12.10 7.63
C ALA A 29 6.90 13.28 8.61
N ALA A 30 6.02 13.23 9.61
CA ALA A 30 5.98 14.23 10.67
C ALA A 30 6.81 13.76 11.88
N ASN A 31 7.89 14.48 12.20
CA ASN A 31 8.79 14.18 13.31
C ASN A 31 8.25 14.76 14.64
N PHE A 32 7.13 14.26 15.16
CA PHE A 32 6.62 14.69 16.47
C PHE A 32 6.79 13.58 17.52
N PRO A 33 7.67 13.77 18.52
CA PRO A 33 7.75 12.86 19.66
C PRO A 33 6.45 12.95 20.47
N PHE A 34 5.90 11.81 20.88
CA PHE A 34 4.75 11.64 21.80
C PHE A 34 3.32 11.67 21.24
N CYS A 35 3.09 11.80 19.93
CA CYS A 35 1.77 11.50 19.35
C CYS A 35 1.66 10.01 18.97
N THR A 36 0.50 9.39 19.21
CA THR A 36 0.16 8.10 18.60
C THR A 36 0.18 8.29 17.08
N ILE A 37 1.26 7.85 16.44
CA ILE A 37 1.37 7.87 14.97
C ILE A 37 0.42 6.79 14.46
N GLU A 38 -0.73 7.19 13.91
CA GLU A 38 -1.55 6.25 13.15
C GLU A 38 -0.66 5.63 12.06
N PRO A 39 -0.57 4.29 11.98
CA PRO A 39 0.28 3.68 10.97
C PRO A 39 -0.22 4.09 9.59
N ASN A 40 0.70 4.38 8.66
CA ASN A 40 0.31 4.63 7.28
C ASN A 40 -0.32 3.34 6.72
N VAL A 41 -1.62 3.37 6.45
CA VAL A 41 -2.37 2.27 5.84
C VAL A 41 -2.62 2.61 4.38
N GLY A 42 -2.22 1.72 3.49
CA GLY A 42 -2.44 1.83 2.05
C GLY A 42 -3.06 0.55 1.51
N VAL A 43 -3.89 0.68 0.47
CA VAL A 43 -4.40 -0.45 -0.31
C VAL A 43 -3.76 -0.38 -1.69
N ILE A 44 -3.23 -1.50 -2.16
CA ILE A 44 -2.69 -1.65 -3.50
C ILE A 44 -3.46 -2.73 -4.24
N THR A 45 -3.71 -2.52 -5.53
CA THR A 45 -4.30 -3.54 -6.39
C THR A 45 -3.29 -4.64 -6.65
N VAL A 46 -3.74 -5.89 -6.60
CA VAL A 46 -2.92 -7.03 -7.00
C VAL A 46 -3.03 -7.18 -8.52
N PRO A 47 -1.92 -7.09 -9.28
CA PRO A 47 -1.96 -7.29 -10.71
C PRO A 47 -2.38 -8.73 -11.01
N ASP A 48 -3.39 -8.90 -11.87
CA ASP A 48 -3.95 -10.20 -12.23
C ASP A 48 -4.37 -10.22 -13.71
N GLU A 49 -3.53 -10.81 -14.56
CA GLU A 49 -3.76 -10.96 -16.00
C GLU A 49 -5.05 -11.74 -16.34
N ARG A 50 -5.58 -12.52 -15.39
CA ARG A 50 -6.83 -13.25 -15.60
C ARG A 50 -8.02 -12.31 -15.67
N LEU A 51 -7.96 -11.16 -15.00
CA LEU A 51 -9.02 -10.17 -15.05
C LEU A 51 -9.14 -9.57 -16.46
N GLU A 52 -8.03 -9.28 -17.13
CA GLU A 52 -8.00 -8.80 -18.52
C GLU A 52 -8.59 -9.83 -19.49
N LYS A 53 -8.27 -11.12 -19.28
CA LYS A 53 -8.85 -12.21 -20.09
C LYS A 53 -10.35 -12.33 -19.88
N LEU A 54 -10.82 -12.21 -18.64
CA LEU A 54 -12.25 -12.25 -18.34
C LEU A 54 -12.96 -11.04 -18.95
N GLU A 55 -12.41 -9.84 -18.84
CA GLU A 55 -12.93 -8.63 -19.47
C GLU A 55 -13.16 -8.84 -20.97
N GLY A 56 -12.20 -9.40 -21.69
CA GLY A 56 -12.34 -9.71 -23.12
C GLY A 56 -13.36 -10.82 -23.45
N LEU A 57 -13.71 -11.68 -22.50
CA LEU A 57 -14.68 -12.77 -22.69
C LEU A 57 -16.11 -12.36 -22.35
N VAL A 58 -16.31 -11.58 -21.29
CA VAL A 58 -17.64 -11.25 -20.77
C VAL A 58 -18.06 -9.79 -21.00
N ASN A 59 -17.13 -8.92 -21.44
CA ASN A 59 -17.35 -7.50 -21.73
C ASN A 59 -18.23 -6.80 -20.68
N PRO A 60 -17.78 -6.74 -19.41
CA PRO A 60 -18.58 -6.27 -18.30
C PRO A 60 -18.92 -4.77 -18.44
N GLU A 61 -20.09 -4.35 -17.92
CA GLU A 61 -20.50 -2.93 -17.83
C GLU A 61 -19.72 -2.13 -16.78
#